data_AF-A0A1W1BKZ1-F1
#
_entry.id   AF-A0A1W1BKZ1-F1
#
_cell.length_a   1.000
_cell.length_b   1.000
_cell.length_c   1.000
_cell.angle_alpha   90.00
_cell.angle_beta   90.00
_cell.angle_gamma   90.00
#
_symmetry.space_group_name_H-M   'P 1'
#
loop_
_entity.id
_entity.type
_entity.pdbx_description
1 polymer ?
#
loop_
_entity_poly.entity_id
_entity_poly.type
_entity_poly.pdbx_seq_one_letter_code
_entity_poly.pdbx_strand_id
1 'polypeptide(L)'
;MKILFDKVGHTIKPFHLKENGVSFNGELQKSGYHRLQLTGDIKGDVELLCNRCGEAFTYTLETPLKLTISDQIVEDKVDLDIIEFLDGDVDISFILNSEINTLKSEYRYCKNCDNIDETFEMEF
;
A
#
# COMPACT_ATOMS: atom_id res chain seq x y z
N MET A 1 3.30 -12.81 3.09
CA MET A 1 4.64 -13.22 2.64
C MET A 1 5.63 -12.51 3.53
N LYS A 2 6.52 -13.25 4.20
CA LYS A 2 7.57 -12.69 5.04
C LYS A 2 8.94 -12.95 4.42
N ILE A 3 9.83 -11.95 4.48
CA ILE A 3 11.20 -12.03 3.98
C ILE A 3 12.14 -11.58 5.10
N LEU A 4 13.04 -12.47 5.52
CA LEU A 4 14.09 -12.12 6.47
C LEU A 4 14.99 -11.02 5.89
N PHE A 5 15.15 -9.93 6.65
CA PHE A 5 15.93 -8.75 6.28
C PHE A 5 17.36 -9.12 5.87
N ASP A 6 18.02 -9.96 6.67
CA ASP A 6 19.40 -10.42 6.43
C ASP A 6 19.59 -11.26 5.17
N LYS A 7 18.49 -11.83 4.63
CA LYS A 7 18.53 -12.60 3.38
C LYS A 7 18.38 -11.71 2.14
N VAL A 8 18.22 -10.41 2.29
CA VAL A 8 18.19 -9.45 1.19
C VAL A 8 19.58 -8.85 1.03
N GLY A 9 20.17 -9.05 -0.16
CA GLY A 9 21.47 -8.51 -0.51
C GLY A 9 21.37 -7.21 -1.30
N HIS A 10 22.51 -6.78 -1.85
CA HIS A 10 22.57 -5.63 -2.77
C HIS A 10 22.06 -5.95 -4.18
N THR A 11 21.91 -7.23 -4.51
CA THR A 11 21.29 -7.64 -5.77
C THR A 11 19.77 -7.57 -5.65
N ILE A 12 19.13 -7.00 -6.67
CA ILE A 12 17.67 -6.92 -6.78
C ILE A 12 17.06 -8.31 -6.65
N LYS A 13 16.11 -8.43 -5.73
CA LYS A 13 15.32 -9.64 -5.50
C LYS A 13 13.86 -9.38 -5.88
N PRO A 14 13.41 -9.83 -7.05
CA PRO A 14 12.01 -9.69 -7.43
C PRO A 14 11.13 -10.65 -6.61
N PHE A 15 9.89 -10.26 -6.40
CA PHE A 15 8.85 -11.09 -5.81
C PHE A 15 7.50 -10.82 -6.47
N HIS A 16 6.60 -11.79 -6.29
CA HIS A 16 5.19 -11.65 -6.67
C HIS A 16 4.33 -12.12 -5.48
N LEU A 17 3.39 -11.27 -5.07
CA LEU A 17 2.38 -11.58 -4.08
C LEU A 17 1.00 -11.33 -4.68
N LYS A 18 0.03 -12.21 -4.40
CA LYS A 18 -1.36 -12.02 -4.78
C LYS A 18 -2.27 -12.35 -3.62
N GLU A 19 -3.09 -11.39 -3.20
CA GLU A 19 -4.04 -11.51 -2.09
C GLU A 19 -5.34 -10.78 -2.45
N ASN A 20 -6.50 -11.40 -2.17
CA ASN A 20 -7.82 -10.77 -2.33
C ASN A 20 -8.09 -10.07 -3.69
N GLY A 21 -7.60 -10.66 -4.79
CA GLY A 21 -7.78 -10.09 -6.14
C GLY A 21 -6.76 -9.01 -6.52
N VAL A 22 -5.91 -8.60 -5.57
CA VAL A 22 -4.83 -7.63 -5.78
C VAL A 22 -3.48 -8.35 -5.89
N SER A 23 -2.66 -7.91 -6.82
CA SER A 23 -1.30 -8.39 -7.06
C SER A 23 -0.29 -7.30 -6.77
N PHE A 24 0.83 -7.67 -6.16
CA PHE A 24 1.97 -6.82 -5.93
C PHE A 24 3.19 -7.46 -6.59
N ASN A 25 3.66 -6.84 -7.67
CA ASN A 25 4.92 -7.19 -8.32
C ASN A 25 5.96 -6.19 -7.84
N GLY A 26 6.97 -6.67 -7.12
CA GLY A 26 7.95 -5.78 -6.54
C GLY A 26 9.34 -6.35 -6.47
N GLU A 27 10.25 -5.48 -6.04
CA GLU A 27 11.68 -5.68 -5.96
C GLU A 27 12.17 -5.21 -4.60
N LEU A 28 13.00 -6.02 -3.94
CA LEU A 28 13.74 -5.62 -2.75
C LEU A 28 15.24 -5.63 -3.02
N GLN A 29 15.93 -4.64 -2.47
CA GLN A 29 17.39 -4.59 -2.44
C GLN A 29 17.90 -3.83 -1.21
N LYS A 30 19.09 -4.16 -0.72
CA LYS A 30 19.77 -3.34 0.29
C LYS A 30 20.20 -1.99 -0.30
N SER A 31 19.70 -0.91 0.31
CA SER A 31 20.15 0.47 0.06
C SER A 31 21.14 0.96 1.12
N GLY A 32 21.26 0.25 2.24
CA GLY A 32 22.24 0.46 3.29
C GLY A 32 22.39 -0.78 4.17
N TYR A 33 23.21 -0.70 5.22
CA TYR A 33 23.40 -1.83 6.13
C TYR A 33 22.09 -2.21 6.86
N HIS A 34 21.39 -1.18 7.35
CA HIS A 34 20.09 -1.23 8.05
C HIS A 34 18.94 -0.68 7.22
N ARG A 35 19.06 -0.69 5.88
CA ARG A 35 18.00 -0.19 4.98
C ARG A 35 17.80 -1.05 3.75
N LEU A 36 16.54 -1.35 3.44
CA LEU A 36 16.11 -1.89 2.16
C LEU A 36 15.31 -0.86 1.40
N GLN A 37 15.43 -0.90 0.07
CA GLN A 37 14.50 -0.25 -0.83
C GLN A 37 13.49 -1.29 -1.30
N LEU A 38 12.20 -0.98 -1.14
CA LEU A 38 11.09 -1.69 -1.74
C LEU A 38 10.51 -0.81 -2.86
N THR A 39 10.38 -1.38 -4.05
CA THR A 39 9.72 -0.75 -5.20
C THR A 39 8.82 -1.75 -5.90
N GLY A 40 7.74 -1.29 -6.53
CA GLY A 40 6.93 -2.15 -7.39
C GLY A 40 5.58 -1.55 -7.73
N ASP A 41 4.72 -2.38 -8.30
CA ASP A 41 3.38 -2.01 -8.74
C ASP A 41 2.33 -2.90 -8.08
N ILE A 42 1.32 -2.25 -7.50
CA ILE A 42 0.13 -2.90 -6.96
C ILE A 42 -1.00 -2.75 -7.97
N LYS A 43 -1.56 -3.87 -8.42
CA LYS A 43 -2.65 -3.90 -9.41
C LYS A 43 -3.73 -4.92 -9.05
N GLY A 44 -4.99 -4.56 -9.20
CA GLY A 44 -6.11 -5.50 -9.09
C GLY A 44 -7.44 -4.80 -8.85
N ASP A 45 -8.48 -5.60 -8.60
CA ASP A 45 -9.82 -5.08 -8.35
C ASP A 45 -10.17 -5.21 -6.87
N VAL A 46 -10.66 -4.12 -6.29
CA VAL A 46 -11.07 -4.03 -4.88
C VAL A 46 -12.55 -3.65 -4.82
N GLU A 47 -13.32 -4.37 -4.02
CA GLU A 47 -14.70 -3.98 -3.70
C GLU A 47 -14.68 -2.87 -2.64
N LEU A 48 -15.31 -1.74 -2.97
CA LEU A 48 -15.48 -0.59 -2.11
C LEU A 48 -16.96 -0.32 -1.86
N LEU A 49 -17.27 0.36 -0.75
CA LEU A 49 -18.60 0.89 -0.49
C LEU A 49 -18.63 2.37 -0.84
N CYS A 50 -19.64 2.81 -1.57
CA CYS A 50 -19.83 4.23 -1.85
C CYS A 50 -20.05 4.99 -0.55
N ASN A 51 -19.22 6.01 -0.28
CA ASN A 51 -19.34 6.81 0.95
C ASN A 51 -20.65 7.62 1.02
N ARG A 52 -21.38 7.76 -0.09
CA ARG A 52 -22.64 8.50 -0.18
C ARG A 52 -23.89 7.62 -0.06
N CYS A 53 -23.98 6.55 -0.87
CA CYS A 53 -25.17 5.68 -0.90
C CYS A 53 -24.98 4.31 -0.24
N GLY A 54 -23.75 3.94 0.13
CA GLY A 54 -23.42 2.64 0.72
C GLY A 54 -23.43 1.47 -0.27
N GLU A 55 -23.71 1.68 -1.55
CA GLU A 55 -23.67 0.62 -2.56
C GLU A 55 -22.24 0.13 -2.79
N ALA A 56 -22.08 -1.19 -2.88
CA ALA A 56 -20.82 -1.79 -3.26
C ALA A 56 -20.51 -1.55 -4.75
N PHE A 57 -19.27 -1.21 -5.06
CA PHE A 57 -18.79 -1.07 -6.42
C PHE A 57 -17.34 -1.55 -6.54
N THR A 58 -16.98 -2.03 -7.73
CA THR A 58 -15.60 -2.44 -8.03
C THR A 58 -14.76 -1.23 -8.39
N TYR A 59 -13.59 -1.12 -7.77
CA TYR A 59 -12.56 -0.16 -8.09
C TYR A 59 -11.31 -0.89 -8.57
N THR A 60 -10.81 -0.51 -9.76
CA THR A 60 -9.56 -1.03 -10.28
C THR A 60 -8.40 -0.21 -9.71
N LEU A 61 -7.62 -0.84 -8.84
CA LEU A 61 -6.41 -0.31 -8.24
C LEU A 61 -5.23 -0.53 -9.18
N GLU A 62 -4.50 0.55 -9.47
CA GLU A 62 -3.20 0.52 -10.14
C GLU A 62 -2.33 1.64 -9.56
N THR A 63 -1.44 1.30 -8.64
CA THR A 63 -0.59 2.26 -7.92
C THR A 63 0.85 1.78 -7.83
N PRO A 64 1.84 2.63 -8.15
CA PRO A 64 3.23 2.32 -7.84
C PRO A 64 3.45 2.44 -6.33
N LEU A 65 4.36 1.63 -5.80
CA LEU A 65 4.82 1.68 -4.41
C LEU A 65 6.33 1.89 -4.38
N LYS A 66 6.77 2.83 -3.54
CA LYS A 66 8.18 3.03 -3.22
C LYS A 66 8.29 3.33 -1.73
N LEU A 67 8.95 2.44 -1.00
CA LEU A 67 9.13 2.55 0.45
C LEU A 67 10.57 2.22 0.82
N THR A 68 11.03 2.83 1.91
CA THR A 68 12.24 2.44 2.59
C THR A 68 11.87 1.54 3.77
N ILE A 69 12.61 0.47 3.99
CA ILE A 69 12.42 -0.43 5.13
C ILE A 69 13.66 -0.38 6.01
N SER A 70 13.47 -0.24 7.32
CA SER A 70 14.53 -0.23 8.32
C SER A 70 14.33 -1.40 9.30
N ASP A 71 15.42 -2.07 9.68
CA ASP A 71 15.45 -3.03 10.80
C ASP A 71 15.78 -2.35 12.15
N GLN A 72 15.90 -1.02 12.13
CA GLN A 72 16.17 -0.18 13.31
C GLN A 72 15.17 0.96 13.44
N ILE A 73 15.07 1.50 14.64
CA ILE A 73 14.32 2.73 14.92
C ILE A 73 15.00 3.90 14.21
N VAL A 74 14.23 4.69 13.47
CA VAL A 74 14.69 5.91 12.80
C VAL A 74 14.24 7.11 13.62
N GLU A 75 15.19 7.75 14.31
CA GLU A 75 14.94 8.90 15.19
C GLU A 75 14.52 10.15 14.39
N ASP A 76 15.06 10.27 13.16
CA ASP A 76 14.85 11.40 12.29
C ASP A 76 13.59 11.19 11.43
N LYS A 77 12.43 11.61 11.94
CA LYS A 77 11.11 11.51 11.26
C LYS A 77 10.95 12.45 10.06
N VAL A 78 12.03 12.79 9.37
CA VAL A 78 12.00 13.68 8.20
C VAL A 78 11.44 12.95 6.98
N ASP A 79 11.65 11.63 6.92
CA ASP A 79 11.16 10.77 5.84
C ASP A 79 9.98 9.92 6.34
N LEU A 80 8.78 10.19 5.82
CA LEU A 80 7.54 9.51 6.18
C LEU A 80 7.37 8.18 5.44
N ASP A 81 8.22 7.89 4.44
CA ASP A 81 8.13 6.69 3.60
C ASP A 81 9.01 5.55 4.14
N ILE A 82 9.32 5.57 5.44
CA ILE A 82 10.09 4.52 6.13
C ILE A 82 9.15 3.64 6.97
N ILE A 83 9.23 2.32 6.77
CA ILE A 83 8.58 1.32 7.63
C ILE A 83 9.65 0.57 8.44
N GLU A 84 9.42 0.44 9.74
CA GLU A 84 10.33 -0.20 10.70
C GLU A 84 9.88 -1.65 10.99
N PHE A 85 10.72 -2.63 10.66
CA PHE A 85 10.53 -4.06 11.00
C PHE A 85 11.61 -4.51 11.98
N LEU A 86 11.37 -4.27 13.26
CA LEU A 86 12.36 -4.46 14.34
C LEU A 86 12.61 -5.93 14.72
N ASP A 87 11.79 -6.85 14.23
CA ASP A 87 11.95 -8.30 14.40
C ASP A 87 12.79 -8.94 13.27
N GLY A 88 13.22 -8.14 12.28
CA GLY A 88 13.99 -8.60 11.13
C GLY A 88 13.17 -9.36 10.09
N ASP A 89 11.84 -9.47 10.27
CA ASP A 89 10.93 -10.13 9.34
C ASP A 89 10.12 -9.08 8.57
N VAL A 90 10.54 -8.80 7.34
CA VAL A 90 9.80 -7.88 6.45
C VAL A 90 8.52 -8.57 5.98
N ASP A 91 7.37 -8.13 6.50
CA ASP A 91 6.05 -8.66 6.11
C ASP A 91 5.46 -7.88 4.93
N ILE A 92 5.66 -8.41 3.73
CA ILE A 92 5.14 -7.84 2.48
C ILE A 92 3.61 -7.93 2.41
N SER A 93 2.99 -8.93 3.04
CA SER A 93 1.52 -9.00 3.09
C SER A 93 0.96 -7.90 3.97
N PHE A 94 1.62 -7.60 5.09
CA PHE A 94 1.22 -6.46 5.93
C PHE A 94 1.24 -5.15 5.14
N ILE A 95 2.31 -4.90 4.38
CA ILE A 95 2.43 -3.70 3.54
C ILE A 95 1.29 -3.66 2.50
N LEU A 96 1.08 -4.73 1.73
CA LEU A 96 0.03 -4.78 0.72
C LEU A 96 -1.37 -4.54 1.32
N ASN A 97 -1.68 -5.17 2.45
CA ASN A 97 -2.96 -4.98 3.12
C ASN A 97 -3.13 -3.56 3.67
N SER A 98 -2.03 -2.92 4.11
CA SER A 98 -2.05 -1.52 4.54
C SER A 98 -2.41 -0.60 3.39
N GLU A 99 -1.82 -0.78 2.20
CA GLU A 99 -2.17 0.00 1.00
C GLU A 99 -3.63 -0.19 0.59
N ILE A 100 -4.12 -1.42 0.60
CA ILE A 100 -5.54 -1.72 0.31
C ILE A 100 -6.47 -1.05 1.34
N ASN A 101 -6.08 -1.01 2.62
CA ASN A 101 -6.88 -0.39 3.68
C ASN A 101 -6.85 1.15 3.59
N THR A 102 -5.72 1.74 3.21
CA THR A 102 -5.62 3.17 2.89
C THR A 102 -6.58 3.51 1.76
N LEU A 103 -6.53 2.77 0.65
CA LEU A 103 -7.48 2.93 -0.46
C LEU A 103 -8.94 2.86 0.00
N LYS A 104 -9.28 1.89 0.85
CA LYS A 104 -10.64 1.71 1.38
C LYS A 104 -11.08 2.84 2.32
N SER A 105 -10.14 3.56 2.91
CA SER A 105 -10.41 4.66 3.84
C SER A 105 -10.59 6.00 3.11
N GLU A 106 -10.25 6.08 1.82
CA GLU A 106 -10.47 7.28 1.01
C GLU A 106 -11.96 7.47 0.68
N TYR A 107 -12.39 8.73 0.59
CA TYR A 107 -13.74 9.06 0.14
C TYR A 107 -13.88 8.81 -1.36
N ARG A 108 -14.70 7.83 -1.72
CA ARG A 108 -14.98 7.45 -3.12
C ARG A 108 -16.47 7.24 -3.34
N TYR A 109 -16.92 7.68 -4.50
CA TYR A 109 -18.32 7.58 -4.91
C TYR A 109 -18.48 6.58 -6.03
N CYS A 110 -19.60 5.85 -6.02
CA CYS A 110 -20.00 5.08 -7.18
C CYS A 110 -20.43 6.04 -8.30
N LYS A 111 -20.47 5.54 -9.54
CA LYS A 111 -20.83 6.32 -10.74
C LYS A 111 -22.17 7.07 -10.62
N ASN A 112 -23.11 6.54 -9.83
CA ASN A 112 -24.41 7.16 -9.59
C ASN A 112 -24.32 8.39 -8.67
N CYS A 113 -23.35 8.42 -7.75
CA CYS A 113 -23.18 9.46 -6.75
C CYS A 113 -22.17 10.54 -7.16
N ASP A 114 -21.26 10.21 -8.08
CA ASP A 114 -20.16 11.07 -8.57
C ASP A 114 -20.64 12.25 -9.44
N ASN A 115 -21.87 12.19 -9.96
CA ASN A 115 -22.44 13.18 -10.90
C ASN A 115 -23.66 13.95 -10.35
N ILE A 116 -23.82 14.01 -9.02
CA ILE A 116 -24.92 14.78 -8.43
C ILE A 116 -24.40 16.20 -8.19
N ASP A 117 -24.88 17.14 -9.01
CA ASP A 117 -24.64 18.59 -8.89
C ASP A 117 -24.75 19.06 -7.43
N GLU A 118 -23.80 19.90 -7.03
CA GLU A 118 -23.42 20.40 -5.69
C GLU A 118 -24.54 21.09 -4.87
N THR A 119 -25.72 20.48 -4.73
CA THR A 119 -26.87 21.13 -4.07
C THR A 119 -27.12 20.65 -2.64
N PHE A 120 -26.23 19.84 -2.06
CA PHE A 120 -26.52 19.12 -0.80
C PHE A 120 -25.58 19.38 0.38
N GLU A 121 -24.65 20.34 0.28
CA GLU A 121 -23.90 20.83 1.45
C GLU A 121 -24.41 22.21 1.87
N MET A 122 -25.67 22.27 2.30
CA MET A 122 -26.13 23.37 3.13
C MET A 122 -26.07 22.92 4.58
N GLU A 123 -25.07 23.41 5.31
CA GLU A 123 -25.12 23.43 6.77
C GLU A 123 -26.30 24.33 7.19
N PHE A 124 -27.22 23.79 8.00
CA PHE A 124 -28.32 24.54 8.62
C PHE A 124 -27.90 25.11 9.97
#